data_AF-A0A7W9QCN2-F1
#
_entry.id   AF-A0A7W9QCN2-F1
#
_cell.length_a   1.000
_cell.length_b   1.000
_cell.length_c   1.000
_cell.angle_alpha   90.00
_cell.angle_beta   90.00
_cell.angle_gamma   90.00
#
_symmetry.space_group_name_H-M   'P 1'
#
loop_
_entity.id
_entity.type
_entity.pdbx_description
1 polymer ?
#
loop_
_entity_poly.entity_id
_entity_poly.type
_entity_poly.pdbx_seq_one_letter_code
_entity_poly.pdbx_strand_id
1 'polypeptide(L)'
;MGVLRRWINEAGLEAEDLLFPAERGGPLASSEYKSVWSQARQAVLSSGEVRAHLGERVSSLRDSCLDRWLEAGVPAWGVAEWGGVSASWIALRYPHRFRLEDIELDWDHLEEILRLPDVPER
;
A
#
# COMPACT_ATOMS: atom_id res chain seq x y z
N MET A 1 10.41 -17.91 -16.44
CA MET A 1 11.00 -16.56 -16.44
C MET A 1 9.93 -15.55 -16.06
N GLY A 2 10.15 -14.76 -14.99
CA GLY A 2 9.19 -13.73 -14.55
C GLY A 2 9.07 -12.57 -15.55
N VAL A 3 7.94 -11.86 -15.51
CA VAL A 3 7.61 -10.78 -16.47
C VAL A 3 8.69 -9.70 -16.57
N LEU A 4 9.25 -9.26 -15.45
CA LEU A 4 10.27 -8.21 -15.44
C LEU A 4 11.59 -8.64 -16.10
N ARG A 5 12.04 -9.88 -15.82
CA ARG A 5 13.27 -10.42 -16.45
C ARG A 5 13.11 -10.58 -17.95
N ARG A 6 11.92 -10.99 -18.40
CA ARG A 6 11.61 -11.07 -19.83
C ARG A 6 11.69 -9.68 -20.47
N TRP A 7 11.05 -8.69 -19.86
CA TRP A 7 11.10 -7.31 -20.34
C TRP A 7 12.52 -6.76 -20.42
N ILE A 8 13.34 -6.90 -19.37
CA ILE A 8 14.74 -6.45 -19.37
C ILE A 8 15.51 -7.02 -20.56
N ASN A 9 15.34 -8.31 -20.84
CA ASN A 9 15.99 -8.97 -21.97
C ASN A 9 15.43 -8.50 -23.33
N GLU A 10 14.11 -8.36 -23.46
CA GLU A 10 13.46 -7.93 -24.71
C GLU A 10 13.77 -6.47 -25.05
N ALA A 11 13.87 -5.61 -24.04
CA ALA A 11 14.23 -4.21 -24.20
C ALA A 11 15.74 -3.98 -24.29
N GLY A 12 16.57 -5.01 -24.05
CA GLY A 12 18.02 -4.91 -24.09
C GLY A 12 18.59 -3.93 -23.06
N LEU A 13 18.00 -3.89 -21.86
CA LEU A 13 18.41 -2.97 -20.80
C LEU A 13 19.70 -3.45 -20.14
N GLU A 14 20.64 -2.52 -19.96
CA GLU A 14 21.90 -2.74 -19.25
C GLU A 14 21.81 -2.27 -17.79
N ALA A 15 22.88 -2.51 -17.03
CA ALA A 15 22.99 -1.96 -15.68
C ALA A 15 22.94 -0.42 -15.72
N GLU A 16 22.26 0.18 -14.74
CA GLU A 16 22.01 1.62 -14.61
C GLU A 16 20.99 2.22 -15.59
N ASP A 17 20.46 1.43 -16.53
CA ASP A 17 19.33 1.89 -17.34
C ASP A 17 18.05 2.04 -16.52
N LEU A 18 17.18 2.93 -16.98
CA LEU A 18 15.82 3.01 -16.46
C LEU A 18 15.07 1.72 -16.80
N LEU A 19 14.41 1.12 -15.81
CA LEU A 19 13.61 -0.09 -16.01
C LEU A 19 12.49 0.12 -17.04
N PHE A 20 11.95 1.33 -17.16
CA PHE A 20 10.94 1.69 -18.15
C PHE A 20 11.30 3.05 -18.75
N PRO A 21 12.12 3.09 -19.81
CA PRO A 21 12.48 4.33 -20.48
C PRO A 21 11.35 4.81 -21.40
N ALA A 22 11.20 6.12 -21.58
CA ALA A 22 10.35 6.68 -22.62
C ALA A 22 10.96 6.43 -24.01
N GLU A 23 10.14 6.43 -25.08
CA GLU A 23 10.61 6.19 -26.46
C GLU A 23 11.74 7.13 -26.91
N ARG A 24 11.75 8.37 -26.40
CA ARG A 24 12.76 9.39 -26.71
C ARG A 24 13.92 9.41 -25.71
N GLY A 25 14.01 8.41 -24.84
CA GLY A 25 14.92 8.37 -23.71
C GLY A 25 14.41 9.15 -22.49
N GLY A 26 15.02 8.87 -21.34
CA GLY A 26 14.66 9.48 -20.06
C GLY A 26 13.45 8.84 -19.36
N PRO A 27 12.99 9.42 -18.24
CA PRO A 27 11.91 8.86 -17.43
C PRO A 27 10.56 8.83 -18.16
N LEU A 28 9.84 7.72 -18.02
CA LEU A 28 8.47 7.57 -18.52
C LEU A 28 7.54 8.63 -17.91
N ALA A 29 6.76 9.30 -18.74
CA ALA A 29 5.84 10.33 -18.29
C ALA A 29 4.63 9.71 -17.58
N SER A 30 4.09 10.43 -16.58
CA SER A 30 2.98 9.86 -15.79
C SER A 30 1.70 9.63 -16.59
N SER A 31 1.49 10.40 -17.64
CA SER A 31 0.37 10.24 -18.57
C SER A 31 0.42 8.92 -19.34
N GLU A 32 1.62 8.43 -19.68
CA GLU A 32 1.81 7.23 -20.49
C GLU A 32 1.36 5.99 -19.71
N TYR A 33 1.90 5.78 -18.50
CA TYR A 33 1.50 4.62 -17.71
C TYR A 33 0.05 4.72 -17.21
N LYS A 34 -0.49 5.93 -16.98
CA LYS A 34 -1.92 6.13 -16.66
C LYS A 34 -2.83 5.76 -17.82
N SER A 35 -2.43 6.07 -19.05
CA SER A 35 -3.18 5.68 -20.26
C SER A 35 -3.20 4.16 -20.42
N VAL A 36 -2.04 3.51 -20.29
CA VAL A 36 -1.94 2.04 -20.34
C VAL A 36 -2.78 1.40 -19.23
N TRP A 37 -2.78 1.95 -18.03
CA TRP A 37 -3.64 1.49 -16.94
C TRP A 37 -5.13 1.60 -17.27
N SER A 38 -5.56 2.72 -17.85
CA SER A 38 -6.96 2.90 -18.28
C SER A 38 -7.37 1.85 -19.31
N GLN A 39 -6.50 1.53 -20.26
CA GLN A 39 -6.74 0.49 -21.27
C GLN A 39 -6.81 -0.90 -20.62
N ALA A 40 -5.88 -1.22 -19.72
CA ALA A 40 -5.90 -2.49 -18.98
C ALA A 40 -7.18 -2.67 -18.16
N ARG A 41 -7.68 -1.61 -17.51
CA ARG A 41 -8.96 -1.62 -16.81
C ARG A 41 -10.13 -1.91 -17.74
N GLN A 42 -10.19 -1.23 -18.90
CA GLN A 42 -11.27 -1.43 -19.86
C GLN A 42 -11.26 -2.83 -20.48
N ALA A 43 -10.09 -3.47 -20.56
CA ALA A 43 -9.95 -4.83 -21.09
C ALA A 43 -10.45 -5.92 -20.13
N VAL A 44 -10.50 -5.65 -18.81
CA VAL A 44 -10.82 -6.67 -17.79
C VAL A 44 -12.14 -6.39 -17.07
N LEU A 45 -12.48 -5.13 -16.84
CA LEU A 45 -13.68 -4.74 -16.10
C LEU A 45 -14.91 -4.64 -17.01
N SER A 46 -16.09 -4.89 -16.45
CA SER A 46 -17.35 -4.62 -17.14
C SER A 46 -17.55 -3.13 -17.39
N SER A 47 -18.39 -2.79 -18.37
CA SER A 47 -18.73 -1.39 -18.67
C SER A 47 -19.39 -0.66 -17.49
N GLY A 48 -20.10 -1.40 -16.62
CA GLY A 48 -20.65 -0.88 -15.37
C GLY A 48 -19.57 -0.48 -14.37
N GLU A 49 -18.58 -1.35 -14.14
CA GLU A 49 -17.48 -1.12 -13.21
C GLU A 49 -16.54 0.00 -13.68
N VAL A 50 -16.26 0.07 -14.99
CA VAL A 50 -15.47 1.17 -15.56
C VAL A 50 -16.16 2.51 -15.30
N ARG A 51 -17.48 2.59 -15.54
CA ARG A 51 -18.30 3.79 -15.30
C ARG A 51 -18.43 4.13 -13.82
N ALA A 52 -18.37 3.14 -12.93
CA ALA A 52 -18.31 3.33 -11.49
C ALA A 52 -16.91 3.75 -11.00
N HIS A 53 -15.96 3.99 -11.90
CA HIS A 53 -14.57 4.38 -11.59
C HIS A 53 -13.81 3.35 -10.74
N LEU A 54 -14.17 2.06 -10.81
CA LEU A 54 -13.52 1.01 -10.03
C LEU A 54 -12.03 0.90 -10.40
N GLY A 55 -11.14 1.20 -9.45
CA GLY A 55 -9.69 1.15 -9.66
C GLY A 55 -9.14 2.21 -10.61
N GLU A 56 -9.86 3.32 -10.83
CA GLU A 56 -9.51 4.36 -11.81
C GLU A 56 -8.04 4.82 -11.76
N ARG A 57 -7.48 4.94 -10.56
CA ARG A 57 -6.09 5.36 -10.36
C ARG A 57 -5.17 4.16 -10.29
N VAL A 58 -3.96 4.30 -10.82
CA VAL A 58 -2.89 3.30 -10.66
C VAL A 58 -2.62 3.01 -9.18
N SER A 59 -2.73 4.04 -8.33
CA SER A 59 -2.56 3.92 -6.88
C SER A 59 -3.62 3.03 -6.21
N SER A 60 -4.75 2.74 -6.86
CA SER A 60 -5.75 1.81 -6.31
C SER A 60 -5.20 0.39 -6.14
N LEU A 61 -4.19 0.00 -6.92
CA LEU A 61 -3.46 -1.26 -6.71
C LEU A 61 -2.73 -1.26 -5.37
N ARG A 62 -2.03 -0.16 -5.04
CA ARG A 62 -1.37 0.00 -3.74
C ARG A 62 -2.41 -0.02 -2.62
N ASP A 63 -3.50 0.72 -2.78
CA ASP A 63 -4.57 0.75 -1.78
C ASP A 63 -5.11 -0.66 -1.50
N SER A 64 -5.27 -1.48 -2.55
CA SER A 64 -5.74 -2.87 -2.44
C SER A 64 -4.73 -3.79 -1.75
N CYS A 65 -3.43 -3.63 -2.03
CA CYS A 65 -2.38 -4.40 -1.35
C CYS A 65 -2.31 -4.06 0.15
N LEU A 66 -2.36 -2.77 0.50
CA LEU A 66 -2.32 -2.32 1.90
C LEU A 66 -3.53 -2.85 2.68
N ASP A 67 -4.73 -2.72 2.12
CA ASP A 67 -5.96 -3.23 2.72
C ASP A 67 -5.91 -4.75 2.93
N ARG A 68 -5.34 -5.49 1.97
CA ARG A 68 -5.18 -6.95 2.06
C ARG A 68 -4.16 -7.39 3.10
N TRP A 69 -3.05 -6.67 3.28
CA TRP A 69 -2.10 -6.98 4.33
C TRP A 69 -2.69 -6.74 5.71
N LEU A 70 -3.44 -5.66 5.88
CA LEU A 70 -4.18 -5.39 7.13
C LEU A 70 -5.22 -6.48 7.40
N GLU A 71 -5.96 -6.90 6.37
CA GLU A 71 -6.90 -8.03 6.47
C GLU A 71 -6.22 -9.33 6.91
N ALA A 72 -5.00 -9.57 6.44
CA ALA A 72 -4.20 -10.73 6.81
C ALA A 72 -3.57 -10.63 8.22
N GLY A 73 -3.84 -9.55 8.97
CA GLY A 73 -3.34 -9.36 10.33
C GLY A 73 -1.92 -8.79 10.40
N VAL A 74 -1.36 -8.30 9.30
CA VAL A 74 -0.05 -7.61 9.35
C VAL A 74 -0.21 -6.32 10.18
N PRO A 75 0.65 -6.08 11.18
CA PRO A 75 0.56 -4.89 12.01
C PRO A 75 0.64 -3.60 11.18
N ALA A 76 -0.15 -2.58 11.57
CA ALA A 76 -0.25 -1.32 10.84
C ALA A 76 1.10 -0.63 10.59
N TRP A 77 2.03 -0.73 11.54
CA TRP A 77 3.37 -0.15 11.40
C TRP A 77 4.21 -0.88 10.35
N GLY A 78 4.09 -2.21 10.22
CA GLY A 78 4.77 -2.98 9.18
C GLY A 78 4.18 -2.71 7.80
N VAL A 79 2.86 -2.62 7.71
CA VAL A 79 2.17 -2.19 6.47
C VAL A 79 2.59 -0.77 6.07
N ALA A 80 2.71 0.14 7.03
CA ALA A 80 3.14 1.51 6.80
C ALA A 80 4.59 1.58 6.28
N GLU A 81 5.51 0.80 6.86
CA GLU A 81 6.91 0.72 6.44
C GLU A 81 7.05 0.23 5.00
N TRP A 82 6.49 -0.94 4.67
CA TRP A 82 6.53 -1.48 3.31
C TRP A 82 5.75 -0.61 2.32
N GLY A 83 4.69 -0.01 2.82
CA GLY A 83 3.86 0.92 2.11
C GLY A 83 4.47 2.31 2.00
N GLY A 84 5.64 2.63 2.56
CA GLY A 84 6.25 3.97 2.49
C GLY A 84 5.34 5.12 2.93
N VAL A 85 4.52 4.92 3.96
CA VAL A 85 3.59 5.91 4.54
C VAL A 85 3.72 5.89 6.07
N SER A 86 3.07 6.83 6.78
CA SER A 86 3.05 6.78 8.25
C SER A 86 1.98 5.82 8.78
N ALA A 87 2.21 5.26 9.97
CA ALA A 87 1.22 4.42 10.64
C ALA A 87 -0.08 5.18 10.95
N SER A 88 0.03 6.46 11.31
CA SER A 88 -1.14 7.34 11.50
C SER A 88 -1.97 7.51 10.23
N TRP A 89 -1.33 7.61 9.07
CA TRP A 89 -2.02 7.66 7.78
C TRP A 89 -2.76 6.35 7.50
N ILE A 90 -2.16 5.19 7.80
CA ILE A 90 -2.83 3.89 7.68
C ILE A 90 -4.07 3.83 8.57
N ALA A 91 -3.98 4.22 9.83
CA ALA A 91 -5.10 4.22 10.77
C ALA A 91 -6.27 5.09 10.28
N LEU A 92 -5.97 6.29 9.77
CA LEU A 92 -6.99 7.21 9.25
C LEU A 92 -7.57 6.75 7.90
N ARG A 93 -6.77 6.09 7.07
CA ARG A 93 -7.19 5.63 5.73
C ARG A 93 -8.01 4.36 5.77
N TYR A 94 -7.71 3.45 6.71
CA TYR A 94 -8.33 2.12 6.82
C TYR A 94 -8.95 1.89 8.21
N PRO A 95 -9.83 2.78 8.71
CA PRO A 95 -10.39 2.66 10.06
C PRO A 95 -11.19 1.36 10.23
N HIS A 96 -11.79 0.84 9.15
CA HIS A 96 -12.54 -0.43 9.17
C HIS A 96 -11.69 -1.67 9.46
N ARG A 97 -10.36 -1.57 9.38
CA ARG A 97 -9.42 -2.63 9.71
C ARG A 97 -9.00 -2.63 11.18
N PHE A 98 -9.43 -1.64 11.98
CA PHE A 98 -9.06 -1.48 13.38
C PHE A 98 -10.30 -1.50 14.29
N ARG A 99 -11.05 -2.60 14.29
CA ARG A 99 -12.23 -2.73 15.16
C ARG A 99 -11.78 -2.97 16.60
N LEU A 100 -12.28 -2.14 17.51
CA LEU A 100 -11.99 -2.24 18.95
C LEU A 100 -12.52 -3.54 19.56
N GLU A 101 -13.55 -4.13 18.95
CA GLU A 101 -14.16 -5.40 19.34
C GLU A 101 -13.15 -6.57 19.30
N ASP A 102 -12.11 -6.46 18.46
CA ASP A 102 -11.07 -7.47 18.28
C ASP A 102 -9.85 -7.23 19.19
N ILE A 103 -9.86 -6.18 20.01
CA ILE A 103 -8.75 -5.80 20.88
C ILE A 103 -9.12 -6.10 22.32
N GLU A 104 -8.64 -7.23 22.83
CA GLU A 104 -8.63 -7.50 24.27
C GLU A 104 -7.50 -6.67 24.90
N LEU A 105 -7.88 -5.54 25.52
CA LEU A 105 -6.93 -4.75 26.29
C LEU A 105 -6.73 -5.42 27.64
N ASP A 106 -5.48 -5.80 27.92
CA ASP A 106 -5.06 -6.24 29.24
C ASP A 106 -4.97 -5.03 30.17
N TRP A 107 -6.11 -4.71 30.79
CA TRP A 107 -6.23 -3.58 31.70
C TRP A 107 -5.37 -3.74 32.96
N ASP A 108 -5.19 -4.97 33.44
CA ASP A 108 -4.39 -5.25 34.63
C ASP A 108 -2.91 -4.97 34.35
N HIS A 109 -2.40 -5.41 33.19
CA HIS A 109 -1.04 -5.10 32.76
C HIS A 109 -0.83 -3.60 32.54
N LEU A 110 -1.82 -2.90 31.98
CA LEU A 110 -1.75 -1.46 31.82
C LEU A 110 -1.71 -0.72 33.17
N GLU A 111 -2.53 -1.14 34.13
CA GLU A 111 -2.51 -0.59 35.49
C GLU A 111 -1.15 -0.80 36.17
N GLU A 112 -0.52 -1.97 35.98
CA GLU A 112 0.82 -2.24 36.49
C GLU A 112 1.86 -1.28 35.90
N ILE A 113 1.87 -1.08 34.58
CA ILE A 113 2.81 -0.18 33.89
C ILE A 113 2.61 1.28 34.34
N LEU A 114 1.35 1.71 34.51
CA LEU A 114 1.02 3.09 34.85
C LEU A 114 1.08 3.37 36.36
N ARG A 115 1.38 2.36 37.19
CA ARG A 115 1.48 2.53 38.64
C ARG A 115 2.61 3.49 38.98
N LEU A 116 2.24 4.67 39.50
CA LEU A 116 3.21 5.65 39.97
C LEU A 116 3.96 5.11 41.20
N PRO A 117 5.27 5.41 41.34
CA PRO A 117 6.00 5.09 42.56
C PRO A 117 5.42 5.88 43.74
N ASP A 118 5.36 5.25 44.91
CA ASP A 118 4.90 5.91 46.13
C ASP A 118 5.72 7.18 46.41
N VAL A 119 5.01 8.29 46.65
CA VAL A 119 5.65 9.54 47.05
C VAL A 119 6.11 9.36 48.50
N PRO A 120 7.43 9.46 48.80
CA PRO A 120 7.91 9.30 50.16
C PRO A 120 7.29 10.37 51.07
N GLU A 121 6.70 9.92 52.17
CA GLU A 121 6.18 10.80 53.23
C GLU A 121 7.33 11.66 53.78
N ARG A 122 7.07 12.97 53.86
CA ARG A 122 8.07 14.01 54.18
C ARG A 122 8.13 14.28 55.67
#